data_AF-A0A7Y2SQD1-F1
#
_entry.id   AF-A0A7Y2SQD1-F1
#
_cell.length_a   1.000
_cell.length_b   1.000
_cell.length_c   1.000
_cell.angle_alpha   90.00
_cell.angle_beta   90.00
_cell.angle_gamma   90.00
#
_symmetry.space_group_name_H-M   'P 1'
#
loop_
_entity.id
_entity.type
_entity.pdbx_description
1 polymer ?
#
loop_
_entity_poly.entity_id
_entity_poly.type
_entity_poly.pdbx_seq_one_letter_code
_entity_poly.pdbx_strand_id
1 'polypeptide(L)'
;MLITEVPSSEPATRTPLPPPPPPPADTATSIPVDTATSIPVDTAVTTNTPVPTATTSSGGGGSSRKSTPVPTSTPTETPTPTETLTPVPQFADPAITKSANISNAQVGDTVEFTLTATNRGNIPASNVVIEDTLPSFLALEGVSATRGDVSVNGATIRVTIGDLAPGEVVTVTITARVVSSAAPPNNSNIATIASSDATDDPSNNSSAVSLNVDQPPPAILPNTGDPEGGASIPVLVVIGIGLIAASLITRRRRV
;
A
#
# COMPACT_ATOMS: atom_id res chain seq x y z
N MET A 1 22.86 2.88 -70.77
CA MET A 1 22.92 3.31 -69.37
C MET A 1 21.94 2.41 -68.62
N LEU A 2 22.47 1.43 -67.89
CA LEU A 2 21.70 0.33 -67.30
C LEU A 2 21.13 0.80 -65.95
N ILE A 3 19.82 0.74 -65.78
CA ILE A 3 19.14 1.10 -64.53
C ILE A 3 19.08 -0.16 -63.67
N THR A 4 19.78 -0.16 -62.54
CA THR A 4 19.74 -1.23 -61.56
C THR A 4 18.63 -0.93 -60.55
N GLU A 5 17.54 -1.70 -60.58
CA GLU A 5 16.48 -1.60 -59.58
C GLU A 5 16.94 -2.17 -58.23
N VAL A 6 16.61 -1.46 -57.15
CA VAL A 6 16.83 -1.89 -55.76
C VAL A 6 15.62 -2.74 -55.33
N PRO A 7 15.81 -3.94 -54.75
CA PRO A 7 14.68 -4.76 -54.32
C PRO A 7 14.02 -4.18 -53.06
N SER A 8 12.70 -4.11 -53.09
CA SER A 8 11.82 -3.77 -51.97
C SER A 8 11.92 -4.83 -50.88
N SER A 9 12.26 -4.42 -49.65
CA SER A 9 12.32 -5.30 -48.49
C SER A 9 10.92 -5.65 -47.99
N GLU A 10 10.53 -6.92 -48.10
CA GLU A 10 9.29 -7.47 -47.58
C GLU A 10 9.27 -7.46 -46.03
N PRO A 11 8.15 -7.11 -45.38
CA PRO A 11 8.08 -7.13 -43.92
C PRO A 11 8.04 -8.58 -43.40
N ALA A 12 8.99 -8.92 -42.52
CA ALA A 12 9.04 -10.23 -41.89
C ALA A 12 7.75 -10.55 -41.13
N THR A 13 7.01 -11.56 -41.60
CA THR A 13 5.84 -12.13 -40.93
C THR A 13 6.29 -12.75 -39.61
N ARG A 14 6.02 -12.07 -38.49
CA ARG A 14 6.26 -12.61 -37.15
C ARG A 14 5.36 -13.83 -36.93
N THR A 15 5.95 -15.01 -36.93
CA THR A 15 5.27 -16.25 -36.52
C THR A 15 4.80 -16.12 -35.07
N PRO A 16 3.53 -16.41 -34.75
CA PRO A 16 3.04 -16.40 -33.38
C PRO A 16 3.85 -17.38 -32.51
N LEU A 17 4.20 -16.97 -31.29
CA LEU A 17 4.83 -17.85 -30.31
C LEU A 17 3.86 -18.99 -29.94
N PRO A 18 4.35 -20.24 -29.76
CA PRO A 18 3.50 -21.34 -29.32
C PRO A 18 2.92 -21.06 -27.93
N PRO A 19 1.70 -21.56 -27.62
CA PRO A 19 1.11 -21.40 -26.31
C PRO A 19 1.96 -22.10 -25.22
N PRO A 20 1.95 -21.59 -23.98
CA PRO A 20 2.66 -22.22 -22.88
C PRO A 20 2.09 -23.63 -22.59
N PRO A 21 2.93 -24.58 -22.11
CA PRO A 21 2.46 -25.91 -21.76
C PRO A 21 1.47 -25.87 -20.58
N PRO A 22 0.51 -26.81 -20.52
CA PRO A 22 -0.44 -26.90 -19.41
C PRO A 22 0.28 -27.23 -18.09
N PRO A 23 -0.25 -26.78 -16.94
CA PRO A 23 0.30 -27.12 -15.64
C PRO A 23 0.25 -28.65 -15.39
N PRO A 24 1.20 -29.21 -14.61
CA PRO A 24 1.21 -30.64 -14.30
C PRO A 24 -0.08 -31.04 -13.56
N ALA A 25 -0.65 -32.19 -13.93
CA ALA A 25 -1.84 -32.74 -13.30
C ALA A 25 -1.54 -33.12 -11.84
N ASP A 26 -2.36 -32.61 -10.93
CA ASP A 26 -2.23 -32.85 -9.50
C ASP A 26 -2.54 -34.32 -9.20
N THR A 27 -1.48 -35.09 -8.94
CA THR A 27 -1.62 -36.50 -8.56
C THR A 27 -1.85 -36.54 -7.05
N ALA A 28 -3.13 -36.45 -6.67
CA ALA A 28 -3.55 -36.67 -5.29
C ALA A 28 -3.13 -38.08 -4.84
N THR A 29 -2.02 -38.17 -4.12
CA THR A 29 -1.61 -39.38 -3.42
C THR A 29 -2.40 -39.43 -2.12
N SER A 30 -3.39 -40.31 -2.09
CA SER A 30 -4.17 -40.66 -0.90
C SER A 30 -3.25 -41.21 0.19
N ILE A 31 -3.13 -40.47 1.30
CA ILE A 31 -2.50 -40.95 2.52
C ILE A 31 -3.55 -41.77 3.30
N PRO A 32 -3.24 -43.00 3.74
CA PRO A 32 -4.17 -43.78 4.56
C PRO A 32 -4.29 -43.18 5.96
N VAL A 33 -5.53 -43.04 6.45
CA VAL A 33 -5.88 -42.73 7.83
C VAL A 33 -5.42 -43.89 8.71
N ASP A 34 -4.45 -43.63 9.61
CA ASP A 34 -4.12 -44.55 10.69
C ASP A 34 -4.70 -44.06 12.03
N THR A 35 -4.95 -45.07 12.84
CA THR A 35 -5.85 -45.24 13.95
C THR A 35 -5.40 -44.46 15.18
N ALA A 36 -6.38 -43.89 15.89
CA ALA A 36 -6.20 -43.21 17.16
C ALA A 36 -5.47 -44.10 18.19
N THR A 37 -4.35 -43.60 18.72
CA THR A 37 -3.81 -44.03 20.01
C THR A 37 -3.92 -42.85 20.97
N SER A 38 -4.91 -42.90 21.85
CA SER A 38 -5.15 -41.91 22.90
C SER A 38 -4.13 -42.08 24.04
N ILE A 39 -3.38 -41.03 24.32
CA ILE A 39 -2.52 -40.87 25.50
C ILE A 39 -3.41 -40.37 26.65
N PRO A 40 -3.45 -41.01 27.83
CA PRO A 40 -4.16 -40.45 28.97
C PRO A 40 -3.32 -39.34 29.62
N VAL A 41 -3.82 -38.11 29.63
CA VAL A 41 -3.30 -37.01 30.45
C VAL A 41 -4.00 -37.03 31.81
N ASP A 42 -3.20 -37.28 32.83
CA ASP A 42 -3.55 -37.25 34.25
C ASP A 42 -4.14 -35.88 34.63
N THR A 43 -5.43 -35.86 34.99
CA THR A 43 -6.10 -34.65 35.47
C THR A 43 -6.36 -34.80 36.95
N ALA A 44 -5.58 -34.07 37.75
CA ALA A 44 -5.71 -33.99 39.19
C ALA A 44 -7.14 -33.61 39.60
N VAL A 45 -7.77 -34.51 40.38
CA VAL A 45 -9.05 -34.29 41.04
C VAL A 45 -8.87 -33.22 42.11
N THR A 46 -9.38 -32.01 41.87
CA THR A 46 -9.61 -31.03 42.94
C THR A 46 -10.99 -31.31 43.54
N THR A 47 -11.01 -31.92 44.72
CA THR A 47 -12.22 -32.15 45.52
C THR A 47 -12.70 -30.85 46.15
N ASN A 48 -13.75 -30.24 45.59
CA ASN A 48 -14.50 -29.20 46.28
C ASN A 48 -15.29 -29.83 47.44
N THR A 49 -14.87 -29.53 48.66
CA THR A 49 -15.56 -29.91 49.90
C THR A 49 -16.69 -28.91 50.17
N PRO A 50 -17.96 -29.34 50.36
CA PRO A 50 -19.00 -28.41 50.81
C PRO A 50 -18.87 -28.13 52.31
N VAL A 51 -18.89 -26.84 52.64
CA VAL A 51 -18.94 -26.30 54.02
C VAL A 51 -20.35 -26.49 54.60
N PRO A 52 -20.55 -27.10 55.78
CA PRO A 52 -21.82 -27.03 56.48
C PRO A 52 -21.85 -25.83 57.44
N THR A 53 -22.76 -24.89 57.16
CA THR A 53 -23.16 -23.83 58.10
C THR A 53 -24.04 -24.44 59.20
N ALA A 54 -23.55 -24.44 60.45
CA ALA A 54 -24.35 -24.79 61.62
C ALA A 54 -25.07 -23.53 62.16
N THR A 55 -26.39 -23.55 62.16
CA THR A 55 -27.22 -22.58 62.90
C THR A 55 -27.91 -23.31 64.05
N THR A 56 -27.61 -22.92 65.29
CA THR A 56 -28.25 -23.42 66.51
C THR A 56 -29.54 -22.64 66.78
N SER A 57 -30.64 -23.34 67.07
CA SER A 57 -31.84 -22.75 67.70
C SER A 57 -32.57 -23.79 68.54
N SER A 58 -32.84 -23.43 69.80
CA SER A 58 -33.50 -24.19 70.86
C SER A 58 -35.02 -24.25 70.73
N GLY A 59 -35.65 -25.27 71.34
CA GLY A 59 -37.03 -25.19 71.83
C GLY A 59 -37.83 -26.47 71.69
N GLY A 60 -38.21 -27.08 72.82
CA GLY A 60 -38.96 -28.34 72.90
C GLY A 60 -40.49 -28.21 72.89
N GLY A 61 -41.15 -29.36 73.09
CA GLY A 61 -42.58 -29.47 73.42
C GLY A 61 -43.34 -30.41 72.49
N GLY A 62 -43.71 -31.59 73.02
CA GLY A 62 -44.37 -32.65 72.27
C GLY A 62 -45.83 -32.39 71.90
N SER A 63 -46.26 -33.05 70.81
CA SER A 63 -47.65 -33.47 70.57
C SER A 63 -47.68 -34.45 69.40
N SER A 64 -48.08 -35.69 69.69
CA SER A 64 -48.28 -36.75 68.70
C SER A 64 -49.39 -36.37 67.70
N ARG A 65 -48.99 -36.05 66.47
CA ARG A 65 -49.87 -36.05 65.30
C ARG A 65 -49.35 -37.07 64.30
N LYS A 66 -50.25 -37.92 63.82
CA LYS A 66 -50.06 -38.95 62.81
C LYS A 66 -49.46 -38.34 61.54
N SER A 67 -48.18 -38.60 61.26
CA SER A 67 -47.47 -38.14 60.06
C SER A 67 -47.91 -38.93 58.84
N THR A 68 -48.65 -38.30 57.93
CA THR A 68 -48.68 -38.72 56.52
C THR A 68 -47.36 -38.32 55.87
N PRO A 69 -46.64 -39.21 55.16
CA PRO A 69 -45.43 -38.81 54.43
C PRO A 69 -45.84 -37.88 53.29
N VAL A 70 -45.43 -36.61 53.39
CA VAL A 70 -45.39 -35.71 52.23
C VAL A 70 -44.31 -36.28 51.30
N PRO A 71 -44.58 -36.53 50.01
CA PRO A 71 -43.51 -36.92 49.11
C PRO A 71 -42.52 -35.75 49.02
N THR A 72 -41.32 -35.94 49.54
CA THR A 72 -40.18 -35.07 49.27
C THR A 72 -39.94 -35.09 47.77
N SER A 73 -40.40 -34.07 47.06
CA SER A 73 -40.01 -33.85 45.67
C SER A 73 -38.53 -33.49 45.67
N THR A 74 -37.67 -34.40 45.21
CA THR A 74 -36.28 -34.11 44.87
C THR A 74 -36.26 -32.93 43.91
N PRO A 75 -35.55 -31.81 44.20
CA PRO A 75 -35.37 -30.78 43.18
C PRO A 75 -34.57 -31.41 42.05
N THR A 76 -35.17 -31.52 40.87
CA THR A 76 -34.44 -31.82 39.65
C THR A 76 -33.54 -30.62 39.36
N GLU A 77 -32.27 -30.70 39.73
CA GLU A 77 -31.28 -29.73 39.25
C GLU A 77 -31.23 -29.86 37.74
N THR A 78 -31.73 -28.83 37.05
CA THR A 78 -31.58 -28.71 35.61
C THR A 78 -30.09 -28.54 35.34
N PRO A 79 -29.46 -29.37 34.49
CA PRO A 79 -28.04 -29.20 34.20
C PRO A 79 -27.84 -27.79 33.64
N THR A 80 -26.96 -27.03 34.27
CA THR A 80 -26.57 -25.72 33.75
C THR A 80 -25.89 -25.97 32.39
N PRO A 81 -26.32 -25.31 31.30
CA PRO A 81 -25.70 -25.52 30.00
C PRO A 81 -24.22 -25.13 30.08
N THR A 82 -23.33 -26.07 29.73
CA THR A 82 -21.91 -25.80 29.56
C THR A 82 -21.71 -25.13 28.20
N GLU A 83 -21.52 -23.81 28.19
CA GLU A 83 -21.11 -23.08 26.99
C GLU A 83 -19.71 -23.54 26.57
N THR A 84 -19.60 -24.17 25.41
CA THR A 84 -18.32 -24.55 24.82
C THR A 84 -17.85 -23.40 23.94
N LEU A 85 -16.77 -22.72 24.33
CA LEU A 85 -16.19 -21.66 23.52
C LEU A 85 -15.30 -22.26 22.42
N THR A 86 -15.70 -22.07 21.16
CA THR A 86 -14.85 -22.38 20.01
C THR A 86 -13.73 -21.31 19.90
N PRO A 87 -12.46 -21.69 19.76
CA PRO A 87 -11.38 -20.73 19.58
C PRO A 87 -11.54 -19.99 18.24
N VAL A 88 -11.36 -18.66 18.26
CA VAL A 88 -11.34 -17.83 17.06
C VAL A 88 -9.96 -17.91 16.41
N PRO A 89 -9.85 -18.18 15.09
CA PRO A 89 -8.56 -18.16 14.40
C PRO A 89 -7.87 -16.81 14.53
N GLN A 90 -6.56 -16.80 14.78
CA GLN A 90 -5.76 -15.58 14.88
C GLN A 90 -5.00 -15.34 13.57
N PHE A 91 -5.05 -14.11 13.07
CA PHE A 91 -4.38 -13.71 11.84
C PHE A 91 -4.07 -12.20 11.84
N ALA A 92 -2.91 -11.86 11.31
CA ALA A 92 -2.53 -10.52 10.88
C ALA A 92 -2.81 -10.38 9.38
N ASP A 93 -3.31 -9.21 8.96
CA ASP A 93 -3.67 -8.91 7.57
C ASP A 93 -3.44 -7.40 7.30
N PRO A 94 -2.18 -6.96 7.14
CA PRO A 94 -1.90 -5.60 6.69
C PRO A 94 -2.50 -5.39 5.29
N ALA A 95 -3.10 -4.23 5.02
CA ALA A 95 -3.64 -3.89 3.71
C ALA A 95 -3.27 -2.46 3.36
N ILE A 96 -3.11 -2.17 2.07
CA ILE A 96 -2.77 -0.82 1.58
C ILE A 96 -3.76 -0.31 0.54
N THR A 97 -4.10 0.98 0.64
CA THR A 97 -4.79 1.71 -0.43
C THR A 97 -4.00 2.93 -0.84
N LYS A 98 -4.02 3.27 -2.12
CA LYS A 98 -3.35 4.42 -2.70
C LYS A 98 -4.34 5.30 -3.46
N SER A 99 -4.27 6.60 -3.25
CA SER A 99 -5.01 7.60 -4.02
C SER A 99 -4.10 8.76 -4.42
N ALA A 100 -4.55 9.54 -5.40
CA ALA A 100 -3.92 10.79 -5.81
C ALA A 100 -4.95 11.93 -5.70
N ASN A 101 -4.49 13.13 -5.39
CA ASN A 101 -5.35 14.32 -5.33
C ASN A 101 -5.93 14.72 -6.70
N ILE A 102 -5.26 14.37 -7.79
CA ILE A 102 -5.68 14.60 -9.17
C ILE A 102 -5.50 13.33 -10.02
N SER A 103 -6.30 13.19 -11.08
CA SER A 103 -6.21 12.08 -12.04
C SER A 103 -5.71 12.50 -13.42
N ASN A 104 -5.70 13.80 -13.70
CA ASN A 104 -5.17 14.41 -14.92
C ASN A 104 -4.16 15.48 -14.51
N ALA A 105 -2.98 15.46 -15.10
CA ALA A 105 -1.91 16.39 -14.79
C ALA A 105 -1.21 16.86 -16.07
N GLN A 106 -0.54 18.00 -15.99
CA GLN A 106 0.38 18.50 -17.01
C GLN A 106 1.82 18.41 -16.51
N VAL A 107 2.76 18.40 -17.46
CA VAL A 107 4.18 18.51 -17.11
C VAL A 107 4.41 19.80 -16.33
N GLY A 108 4.94 19.66 -15.11
CA GLY A 108 5.18 20.74 -14.18
C GLY A 108 4.20 20.83 -13.02
N ASP A 109 3.11 20.05 -13.02
CA ASP A 109 2.19 19.96 -11.89
C ASP A 109 2.79 19.19 -10.72
N THR A 110 2.27 19.44 -9.52
CA THR A 110 2.58 18.67 -8.31
C THR A 110 1.38 17.78 -7.97
N VAL A 111 1.64 16.49 -7.79
CA VAL A 111 0.68 15.46 -7.39
C VAL A 111 0.98 15.05 -5.95
N GLU A 112 -0.08 14.92 -5.15
CA GLU A 112 -0.01 14.36 -3.81
C GLU A 112 -0.64 12.96 -3.81
N PHE A 113 0.15 11.95 -3.49
CA PHE A 113 -0.32 10.60 -3.24
C PHE A 113 -0.56 10.38 -1.76
N THR A 114 -1.67 9.75 -1.42
CA THR A 114 -1.99 9.29 -0.07
C THR A 114 -2.00 7.78 -0.04
N LEU A 115 -1.13 7.19 0.77
CA LEU A 115 -1.11 5.77 1.09
C LEU A 115 -1.71 5.58 2.47
N THR A 116 -2.65 4.64 2.59
CA THR A 116 -3.27 4.27 3.86
C THR A 116 -3.01 2.79 4.10
N ALA A 117 -2.25 2.51 5.16
CA ALA A 117 -2.01 1.16 5.65
C ALA A 117 -2.92 0.86 6.85
N THR A 118 -3.56 -0.29 6.86
CA THR A 118 -4.43 -0.75 7.95
C THR A 118 -4.24 -2.24 8.19
N ASN A 119 -4.18 -2.68 9.44
CA ASN A 119 -4.26 -4.09 9.76
C ASN A 119 -5.72 -4.52 9.93
N ARG A 120 -6.21 -5.37 9.03
CA ARG A 120 -7.58 -5.94 9.02
C ARG A 120 -7.68 -7.24 9.83
N GLY A 121 -6.56 -7.74 10.34
CA GLY A 121 -6.48 -8.90 11.21
C GLY A 121 -6.98 -8.66 12.63
N ASN A 122 -7.01 -9.72 13.42
CA ASN A 122 -7.40 -9.69 14.83
C ASN A 122 -6.19 -9.79 15.80
N ILE A 123 -4.98 -9.90 15.28
CA ILE A 123 -3.71 -9.77 16.02
C ILE A 123 -2.81 -8.72 15.37
N PRO A 124 -1.82 -8.15 16.09
CA PRO A 124 -0.87 -7.20 15.52
C PRO A 124 -0.14 -7.78 14.30
N ALA A 125 0.03 -6.98 13.26
CA ALA A 125 0.90 -7.30 12.13
C ALA A 125 2.32 -6.83 12.45
N SER A 126 3.31 -7.70 12.25
CA SER A 126 4.68 -7.51 12.72
C SER A 126 5.60 -7.03 11.60
N ASN A 127 6.53 -6.12 11.91
CA ASN A 127 7.54 -5.63 10.96
C ASN A 127 6.95 -5.10 9.63
N VAL A 128 5.86 -4.33 9.72
CA VAL A 128 5.17 -3.78 8.55
C VAL A 128 6.04 -2.76 7.83
N VAL A 129 6.16 -2.92 6.51
CA VAL A 129 6.92 -2.04 5.62
C VAL A 129 6.06 -1.69 4.42
N ILE A 130 6.06 -0.40 4.04
CA ILE A 130 5.53 0.08 2.77
C ILE A 130 6.68 0.40 1.81
N GLU A 131 6.54 0.04 0.55
CA GLU A 131 7.44 0.43 -0.53
C GLU A 131 6.66 1.05 -1.69
N ASP A 132 7.17 2.14 -2.26
CA ASP A 132 6.57 2.86 -3.38
C ASP A 132 7.70 3.38 -4.28
N THR A 133 7.77 2.89 -5.52
CA THR A 133 8.76 3.37 -6.49
C THR A 133 8.08 4.28 -7.50
N LEU A 134 8.41 5.56 -7.44
CA LEU A 134 7.82 6.53 -8.37
C LEU A 134 8.25 6.21 -9.81
N PRO A 135 7.31 6.14 -10.76
CA PRO A 135 7.62 6.00 -12.18
C PRO A 135 8.39 7.22 -12.69
N SER A 136 9.17 7.04 -13.77
CA SER A 136 10.12 8.04 -14.27
C SER A 136 9.51 9.38 -14.72
N PHE A 137 8.19 9.44 -14.92
CA PHE A 137 7.48 10.69 -15.21
C PHE A 137 7.22 11.56 -13.98
N LEU A 138 7.55 11.06 -12.79
CA LEU A 138 7.44 11.75 -11.50
C LEU A 138 8.82 11.94 -10.87
N ALA A 139 9.05 13.10 -10.28
CA ALA A 139 10.20 13.39 -9.43
C ALA A 139 9.72 13.62 -8.00
N LEU A 140 10.36 12.97 -7.03
CA LEU A 140 10.00 13.11 -5.62
C LEU A 140 10.33 14.53 -5.12
N GLU A 141 9.37 15.17 -4.47
CA GLU A 141 9.55 16.47 -3.80
C GLU A 141 9.51 16.34 -2.26
N GLY A 142 8.75 15.38 -1.74
CA GLY A 142 8.67 15.15 -0.29
C GLY A 142 7.90 13.90 0.09
N VAL A 143 8.17 13.41 1.31
CA VAL A 143 7.44 12.30 1.93
C VAL A 143 7.23 12.63 3.40
N SER A 144 6.04 12.34 3.91
CA SER A 144 5.75 12.34 5.34
C SER A 144 4.94 11.11 5.72
N ALA A 145 5.14 10.62 6.93
CA ALA A 145 4.37 9.52 7.48
C ALA A 145 3.85 9.92 8.86
N THR A 146 2.62 9.52 9.17
CA THR A 146 2.03 9.69 10.50
C THR A 146 2.76 8.87 11.57
N ARG A 147 3.34 7.73 11.16
CA ARG A 147 4.22 6.88 11.97
C ARG A 147 5.21 6.12 11.09
N GLY A 148 6.36 5.79 11.64
CA GLY A 148 7.39 4.97 11.01
C GLY A 148 8.54 5.80 10.44
N ASP A 149 9.64 5.11 10.16
CA ASP A 149 10.85 5.72 9.61
C ASP A 149 10.79 5.73 8.08
N VAL A 150 10.96 6.92 7.50
CA VAL A 150 11.00 7.11 6.05
C VAL A 150 12.44 7.05 5.57
N SER A 151 12.70 6.20 4.58
CA SER A 151 13.97 6.11 3.85
C SER A 151 13.71 6.27 2.36
N VAL A 152 14.53 7.06 1.69
CA VAL A 152 14.42 7.31 0.24
C VAL A 152 15.72 6.93 -0.44
N ASN A 153 15.63 6.13 -1.50
CA ASN A 153 16.75 5.76 -2.36
C ASN A 153 16.36 6.01 -3.82
N GLY A 154 16.86 7.10 -4.41
CA GLY A 154 16.44 7.52 -5.74
C GLY A 154 14.94 7.84 -5.78
N ALA A 155 14.19 7.10 -6.60
CA ALA A 155 12.73 7.21 -6.72
C ALA A 155 11.97 6.23 -5.82
N THR A 156 12.67 5.34 -5.11
CA THR A 156 12.06 4.35 -4.22
C THR A 156 11.96 4.89 -2.81
N ILE A 157 10.75 4.87 -2.29
CA ILE A 157 10.37 5.31 -0.95
C ILE A 157 10.07 4.05 -0.14
N ARG A 158 10.67 3.96 1.04
CA ARG A 158 10.45 2.89 1.99
C ARG A 158 10.02 3.47 3.33
N VAL A 159 8.91 3.00 3.87
CA VAL A 159 8.41 3.40 5.20
C VAL A 159 8.36 2.18 6.10
N THR A 160 9.15 2.20 7.16
CA THR A 160 9.20 1.11 8.15
C THR A 160 8.28 1.48 9.31
N ILE A 161 7.12 0.82 9.40
CA ILE A 161 6.08 1.13 10.40
C ILE A 161 6.36 0.41 11.73
N GLY A 162 6.96 -0.77 11.67
CA GLY A 162 7.07 -1.68 12.82
C GLY A 162 5.77 -2.45 13.00
N ASP A 163 5.31 -2.60 14.24
CA ASP A 163 4.06 -3.32 14.50
C ASP A 163 2.83 -2.43 14.22
N LEU A 164 1.79 -3.03 13.66
CA LEU A 164 0.51 -2.39 13.34
C LEU A 164 -0.63 -3.14 14.05
N ALA A 165 -1.21 -2.53 15.08
CA ALA A 165 -2.25 -3.17 15.87
C ALA A 165 -3.55 -3.39 15.05
N PRO A 166 -4.43 -4.33 15.45
CA PRO A 166 -5.73 -4.54 14.80
C PRO A 166 -6.53 -3.24 14.65
N GLY A 167 -6.94 -2.93 13.41
CA GLY A 167 -7.69 -1.72 13.06
C GLY A 167 -6.88 -0.42 13.12
N GLU A 168 -5.59 -0.46 13.47
CA GLU A 168 -4.73 0.71 13.45
C GLU A 168 -4.46 1.17 12.02
N VAL A 169 -4.38 2.49 11.83
CA VAL A 169 -4.19 3.12 10.53
C VAL A 169 -2.92 3.97 10.55
N VAL A 170 -2.09 3.81 9.54
CA VAL A 170 -0.94 4.68 9.25
C VAL A 170 -1.11 5.27 7.86
N THR A 171 -1.01 6.59 7.78
CA THR A 171 -1.03 7.33 6.52
C THR A 171 0.37 7.82 6.14
N VAL A 172 0.73 7.65 4.87
CA VAL A 172 1.93 8.21 4.25
C VAL A 172 1.49 9.13 3.11
N THR A 173 2.03 10.35 3.10
CA THR A 173 1.79 11.35 2.06
C THR A 173 3.07 11.52 1.25
N ILE A 174 2.96 11.37 -0.07
CA ILE A 174 4.07 11.53 -1.02
C ILE A 174 3.74 12.68 -1.96
N THR A 175 4.59 13.70 -1.99
CA THR A 175 4.49 14.84 -2.91
C THR A 175 5.48 14.63 -4.04
N ALA A 176 5.00 14.64 -5.29
CA ALA A 176 5.82 14.43 -6.47
C ALA A 176 5.48 15.42 -7.58
N ARG A 177 6.49 15.89 -8.31
CA ARG A 177 6.34 16.75 -9.49
C ARG A 177 6.34 15.93 -10.76
N VAL A 178 5.44 16.27 -11.67
CA VAL A 178 5.37 15.69 -13.01
C VAL A 178 6.49 16.29 -13.87
N VAL A 179 7.39 15.45 -14.37
CA VAL A 179 8.58 15.88 -15.16
C VAL A 179 8.49 15.51 -16.63
N SER A 180 7.64 14.56 -17.00
CA SER A 180 7.40 14.19 -18.41
C SER A 180 5.96 13.70 -18.61
N SER A 181 5.51 13.63 -19.86
CA SER A 181 4.21 13.03 -20.19
C SER A 181 4.20 11.52 -19.96
N ALA A 182 3.02 10.97 -19.68
CA ALA A 182 2.79 9.56 -19.48
C ALA A 182 1.35 9.20 -19.85
N ALA A 183 1.20 8.10 -20.59
CA ALA A 183 -0.08 7.56 -21.02
C ALA A 183 -0.14 6.05 -20.75
N PRO A 184 -1.33 5.44 -20.71
CA PRO A 184 -1.47 4.00 -20.55
C PRO A 184 -0.62 3.21 -21.56
N PRO A 185 0.04 2.12 -21.12
CA PRO A 185 -0.04 1.50 -19.80
C PRO A 185 1.00 2.03 -18.77
N ASN A 186 1.85 2.99 -19.14
CA ASN A 186 3.04 3.39 -18.36
C ASN A 186 2.80 4.60 -17.45
N ASN A 187 1.55 4.82 -17.06
CA ASN A 187 1.10 6.01 -16.33
C ASN A 187 0.61 5.72 -14.91
N SER A 188 0.98 4.55 -14.38
CA SER A 188 0.57 4.10 -13.06
C SER A 188 1.71 4.20 -12.05
N ASN A 189 1.34 4.54 -10.82
CA ASN A 189 2.21 4.51 -9.65
C ASN A 189 1.69 3.44 -8.68
N ILE A 190 2.55 2.51 -8.25
CA ILE A 190 2.17 1.32 -7.47
C ILE A 190 2.90 1.34 -6.13
N ALA A 191 2.14 1.14 -5.05
CA ALA A 191 2.71 0.93 -3.71
C ALA A 191 2.38 -0.48 -3.23
N THR A 192 3.28 -1.04 -2.44
CA THR A 192 3.15 -2.34 -1.80
C THR A 192 3.34 -2.24 -0.30
N ILE A 193 2.70 -3.13 0.44
CA ILE A 193 2.91 -3.33 1.87
C ILE A 193 3.30 -4.79 2.11
N ALA A 194 4.12 -5.05 3.13
CA ALA A 194 4.50 -6.39 3.54
C ALA A 194 4.64 -6.45 5.06
N SER A 195 4.35 -7.61 5.65
CA SER A 195 4.71 -7.95 7.02
C SER A 195 5.52 -9.24 7.08
N SER A 196 6.00 -9.60 8.28
CA SER A 196 6.67 -10.89 8.51
C SER A 196 5.72 -12.01 8.94
N ASP A 197 4.41 -11.78 8.96
CA ASP A 197 3.44 -12.72 9.50
C ASP A 197 3.04 -13.77 8.45
N ALA A 198 3.04 -15.04 8.83
CA ALA A 198 2.69 -16.14 7.92
C ALA A 198 1.19 -16.21 7.56
N THR A 199 0.35 -15.47 8.28
CA THR A 199 -1.11 -15.42 8.07
C THR A 199 -1.56 -14.30 7.15
N ASP A 200 -0.63 -13.45 6.71
CA ASP A 200 -0.88 -12.31 5.82
C ASP A 200 -1.59 -12.75 4.53
N ASP A 201 -2.60 -11.98 4.09
CA ASP A 201 -3.27 -12.17 2.81
C ASP A 201 -2.66 -11.23 1.75
N PRO A 202 -1.82 -11.75 0.83
CA PRO A 202 -1.14 -10.91 -0.15
C PRO A 202 -2.08 -10.25 -1.17
N SER A 203 -3.37 -10.63 -1.23
CA SER A 203 -4.32 -10.11 -2.21
C SER A 203 -4.59 -8.61 -2.07
N ASN A 204 -4.34 -8.04 -0.89
CA ASN A 204 -4.59 -6.63 -0.56
C ASN A 204 -3.30 -5.83 -0.28
N ASN A 205 -2.13 -6.45 -0.57
CA ASN A 205 -0.81 -5.91 -0.30
C ASN A 205 -0.25 -5.00 -1.40
N SER A 206 -1.07 -4.64 -2.39
CA SER A 206 -0.68 -3.76 -3.48
C SER A 206 -1.82 -2.83 -3.87
N SER A 207 -1.49 -1.58 -4.15
CA SER A 207 -2.44 -0.58 -4.63
C SER A 207 -1.80 0.33 -5.67
N ALA A 208 -2.54 0.58 -6.75
CA ALA A 208 -2.09 1.33 -7.90
C ALA A 208 -3.01 2.51 -8.18
N VAL A 209 -2.45 3.63 -8.63
CA VAL A 209 -3.19 4.78 -9.13
C VAL A 209 -2.61 5.22 -10.46
N SER A 210 -3.47 5.57 -11.42
CA SER A 210 -3.05 6.01 -12.75
C SER A 210 -3.33 7.49 -12.94
N LEU A 211 -2.40 8.18 -13.61
CA LEU A 211 -2.50 9.60 -13.94
C LEU A 211 -2.50 9.77 -15.45
N ASN A 212 -3.42 10.53 -16.02
CA ASN A 212 -3.30 10.94 -17.41
C ASN A 212 -2.42 12.19 -17.48
N VAL A 213 -1.27 12.11 -18.15
CA VAL A 213 -0.32 13.23 -18.19
C VAL A 213 -0.08 13.70 -19.61
N ASP A 214 -0.62 14.88 -19.91
CA ASP A 214 -0.47 15.52 -21.21
C ASP A 214 0.70 16.54 -21.21
N GLN A 215 1.34 16.71 -22.37
CA GLN A 215 2.22 17.85 -22.55
C GLN A 215 1.40 19.14 -22.72
N PRO A 216 1.85 20.27 -22.15
CA PRO A 216 1.30 21.56 -22.55
C PRO A 216 1.50 21.73 -24.06
N PRO A 217 0.57 22.42 -24.77
CA PRO A 217 0.73 22.71 -26.19
C PRO A 217 2.10 23.35 -26.45
N PRO A 218 2.80 22.98 -27.54
CA PRO A 218 4.04 23.66 -27.91
C PRO A 218 3.82 25.16 -27.93
N ALA A 219 4.71 25.93 -27.29
CA ALA A 219 4.67 27.38 -27.42
C ALA A 219 4.80 27.72 -28.92
N ILE A 220 3.75 28.28 -29.50
CA ILE A 220 3.83 28.84 -30.84
C ILE A 220 4.73 30.06 -30.70
N LEU A 221 6.01 29.92 -31.06
CA LEU A 221 6.88 31.07 -31.21
C LEU A 221 6.18 32.02 -32.18
N PRO A 222 6.04 33.33 -31.85
CA PRO A 222 5.55 34.27 -32.82
C PRO A 222 6.43 34.08 -34.05
N ASN A 223 5.80 33.80 -35.19
CA ASN A 223 6.50 33.83 -36.46
C ASN A 223 7.11 35.23 -36.52
N THR A 224 8.41 35.36 -36.28
CA THR A 224 9.19 36.50 -36.74
C THR A 224 9.17 36.36 -38.24
N GLY A 225 8.01 36.69 -38.82
CA GLY A 225 7.83 36.79 -40.24
C GLY A 225 8.96 37.69 -40.70
N ASP A 226 9.78 37.13 -41.56
CA ASP A 226 10.64 37.89 -42.44
C ASP A 226 9.76 39.02 -43.02
N PRO A 227 10.10 40.31 -42.84
CA PRO A 227 9.41 41.35 -43.55
C PRO A 227 9.80 41.20 -45.03
N GLU A 228 9.03 40.44 -45.81
CA GLU A 228 9.13 40.51 -47.27
C GLU A 228 8.77 41.95 -47.70
N GLY A 229 9.81 42.78 -47.85
CA GLY A 229 9.66 44.19 -48.18
C GLY A 229 10.85 45.08 -47.83
N GLY A 230 12.05 44.78 -48.34
CA GLY A 230 13.03 45.80 -48.70
C GLY A 230 13.60 46.73 -47.62
N ALA A 231 13.90 46.24 -46.42
CA ALA A 231 14.70 47.00 -45.45
C ALA A 231 15.90 46.17 -44.98
N SER A 232 17.08 46.56 -45.46
CA SER A 232 18.38 46.03 -45.08
C SER A 232 18.51 45.89 -43.56
N ILE A 233 18.57 44.66 -43.06
CA ILE A 233 19.07 44.40 -41.70
C ILE A 233 20.58 44.65 -41.76
N PRO A 234 21.16 45.59 -40.99
CA PRO A 234 22.61 45.69 -40.94
C PRO A 234 23.15 44.43 -40.25
N VAL A 235 23.78 43.56 -41.04
CA VAL A 235 24.63 42.48 -40.54
C VAL A 235 25.70 43.13 -39.68
N LEU A 236 25.65 42.88 -38.36
CA LEU A 236 26.67 43.36 -37.43
C LEU A 236 27.92 42.50 -37.64
N VAL A 237 28.74 42.92 -38.60
CA VAL A 237 30.06 42.35 -38.85
C VAL A 237 30.94 42.71 -37.65
N VAL A 238 31.17 41.72 -36.78
CA VAL A 238 32.20 41.79 -35.75
C VAL A 238 33.55 41.62 -36.44
N ILE A 239 34.15 42.73 -36.90
CA ILE A 239 35.58 42.80 -37.20
C ILE A 239 36.18 43.74 -36.17
N GLY A 240 36.97 43.17 -35.27
CA GLY A 240 37.80 43.93 -34.35
C GLY A 240 38.87 44.70 -35.13
N ILE A 241 39.12 45.94 -34.69
CA ILE A 241 40.40 46.63 -34.66
C ILE A 241 40.26 47.65 -33.54
N GLY A 242 41.03 47.46 -32.46
CA GLY A 242 41.22 48.53 -31.48
C GLY A 242 42.09 49.63 -32.08
N LEU A 243 41.89 50.88 -31.67
CA LEU A 243 42.95 51.89 -31.61
C LEU A 243 42.54 53.05 -30.70
N ILE A 244 43.55 53.50 -29.97
CA ILE A 244 43.61 54.49 -28.89
C ILE A 244 43.64 55.92 -29.46
N ALA A 245 43.05 56.91 -28.74
CA ALA A 245 43.53 58.30 -28.52
C ALA A 245 42.32 59.22 -28.21
N ALA A 246 42.15 59.74 -26.99
CA ALA A 246 42.84 60.87 -26.34
C ALA A 246 42.19 62.26 -26.62
N SER A 247 41.87 62.95 -25.51
CA SER A 247 41.81 64.43 -25.34
C SER A 247 40.62 65.16 -26.02
N LEU A 248 39.98 66.22 -25.48
CA LEU A 248 40.23 67.13 -24.36
C LEU A 248 38.94 67.99 -24.13
N ILE A 249 38.60 68.32 -22.88
CA ILE A 249 38.15 69.64 -22.34
C ILE A 249 36.98 70.39 -23.08
N THR A 250 35.88 70.81 -22.45
CA THR A 250 35.82 71.93 -21.48
C THR A 250 34.45 72.09 -20.78
N ARG A 251 34.50 72.41 -19.48
CA ARG A 251 33.64 73.36 -18.70
C ARG A 251 32.10 73.30 -18.79
N ARG A 252 31.46 73.22 -17.61
CA ARG A 252 31.00 74.43 -16.87
C ARG A 252 30.70 74.12 -15.40
N ARG A 253 31.32 74.92 -14.51
CA ARG A 253 31.01 75.08 -13.08
C ARG A 253 29.94 76.19 -12.93
N ARG A 254 29.04 76.00 -11.94
CA ARG A 254 28.26 76.94 -11.10
C ARG A 254 26.85 76.34 -10.94
N VAL A 255 26.27 76.19 -9.75
CA VAL A 255 26.51 76.76 -8.41
C VAL A 255 26.54 75.62 -7.40
#